data_AF-A0A7S3ATN7-F1
#
_entry.id   AF-A0A7S3ATN7-F1
#
_cell.length_a   1.000
_cell.length_b   1.000
_cell.length_c   1.000
_cell.angle_alpha   90.00
_cell.angle_beta   90.00
_cell.angle_gamma   90.00
#
_symmetry.space_group_name_H-M   'P 1'
#
loop_
_entity.id
_entity.type
_entity.pdbx_description
1 polymer ?
#
loop_
_entity_poly.entity_id
_entity_poly.type
_entity_poly.pdbx_seq_one_letter_code
_entity_poly.pdbx_strand_id
1 'polypeptide(L)'
;EEFTPPQLATSIWSFAVTDQPSPTLFDSPAFADYMARHKWSGDKELVQIHQWQLWCEERRMACRTAVPGALLERCLAAFKTAETAPSRLQRQVAESVERLPDAGRYEVRQEVYTSAGYSLDIVVVFRGIEVAIEVDGPSHFLGYSEQPTGGTLLKRRQLSHLGWKVLPVPYWEYEGSSDQEEYLYKRLSSLI
;
A
#
# COMPACT_ATOMS: atom_id res chain seq x y z
N GLU A 1 -31.88 -2.12 -4.83
CA GLU A 1 -31.13 -3.37 -5.08
C GLU A 1 -30.09 -3.51 -3.98
N GLU A 2 -29.90 -4.69 -3.43
CA GLU A 2 -28.91 -4.92 -2.36
C GLU A 2 -27.54 -5.21 -3.00
N PHE A 3 -26.47 -4.62 -2.47
CA PHE A 3 -25.12 -4.91 -2.95
C PHE A 3 -24.78 -6.39 -2.73
N THR A 4 -24.08 -7.01 -3.68
CA THR A 4 -23.37 -8.27 -3.43
C THR A 4 -22.07 -8.01 -2.66
N PRO A 5 -21.48 -9.01 -1.97
CA PRO A 5 -20.21 -8.82 -1.25
C PRO A 5 -19.08 -8.25 -2.13
N PRO A 6 -18.79 -8.77 -3.36
CA PRO A 6 -17.76 -8.17 -4.20
C PRO A 6 -18.02 -6.70 -4.58
N GLN A 7 -19.28 -6.36 -4.84
CA GLN A 7 -19.66 -4.98 -5.17
C GLN A 7 -19.51 -4.06 -3.96
N LEU A 8 -19.88 -4.52 -2.76
CA LEU A 8 -19.71 -3.73 -1.54
C LEU A 8 -18.23 -3.53 -1.21
N ALA A 9 -17.41 -4.59 -1.28
CA ALA A 9 -15.96 -4.49 -1.03
C ALA A 9 -15.28 -3.50 -1.98
N THR A 10 -15.59 -3.56 -3.28
CA THR A 10 -15.07 -2.60 -4.25
C THR A 10 -15.57 -1.18 -3.98
N SER A 11 -16.83 -1.03 -3.54
CA SER A 11 -17.42 0.26 -3.22
C SER A 11 -16.74 0.90 -2.01
N ILE A 12 -16.65 0.21 -0.87
CA ILE A 12 -16.01 0.78 0.33
C ILE A 12 -14.53 1.10 0.06
N TRP A 13 -13.84 0.23 -0.69
CA TRP A 13 -12.45 0.47 -1.08
C TRP A 13 -12.28 1.72 -1.94
N SER A 14 -13.22 2.02 -2.85
CA SER A 14 -13.14 3.24 -3.66
C SER A 14 -13.31 4.52 -2.83
N PHE A 15 -14.11 4.50 -1.76
CA PHE A 15 -14.17 5.61 -0.79
C PHE A 15 -12.84 5.79 -0.05
N ALA A 16 -12.16 4.69 0.31
CA ALA A 16 -10.83 4.77 0.90
C ALA A 16 -9.80 5.35 -0.08
N VAL A 17 -9.81 4.91 -1.34
CA VAL A 17 -8.94 5.43 -2.41
C VAL A 17 -9.16 6.93 -2.63
N THR A 18 -10.42 7.35 -2.73
CA THR A 18 -10.79 8.75 -3.01
C THR A 18 -10.76 9.65 -1.78
N ASP A 19 -10.49 9.07 -0.60
CA ASP A 19 -10.46 9.74 0.70
C ASP A 19 -11.75 10.51 1.02
N GLN A 20 -12.89 9.92 0.69
CA GLN A 20 -14.21 10.53 0.88
C GLN A 20 -14.95 9.83 2.03
N PRO A 21 -14.96 10.37 3.26
CA PRO A 21 -15.72 9.78 4.35
C PRO A 21 -17.23 9.86 4.07
N SER A 22 -17.96 8.80 4.42
CA SER A 22 -19.42 8.80 4.36
C SER A 22 -20.03 8.15 5.61
N PRO A 23 -20.12 8.91 6.73
CA PRO A 23 -20.71 8.42 7.97
C PRO A 23 -22.12 7.84 7.79
N THR A 24 -22.95 8.49 6.96
CA THR A 24 -24.31 8.04 6.68
C THR A 24 -24.36 6.61 6.11
N LEU A 25 -23.36 6.23 5.32
CA LEU A 25 -23.28 4.89 4.75
C LEU A 25 -22.66 3.90 5.74
N PHE A 26 -21.50 4.26 6.30
CA PHE A 26 -20.63 3.29 6.99
C PHE A 26 -20.75 3.26 8.51
N ASP A 27 -21.26 4.33 9.12
CA ASP A 27 -21.51 4.40 10.57
C ASP A 27 -22.97 4.00 10.90
N SER A 28 -23.55 3.10 10.10
CA SER A 28 -24.93 2.65 10.24
C SER A 28 -25.02 1.22 10.79
N PRO A 29 -26.02 0.91 11.64
CA PRO A 29 -26.26 -0.47 12.09
C PRO A 29 -26.52 -1.44 10.93
N ALA A 30 -27.14 -0.96 9.85
CA ALA A 30 -27.41 -1.75 8.66
C ALA A 30 -26.11 -2.18 7.95
N PHE A 31 -25.11 -1.31 7.88
CA PHE A 31 -23.80 -1.65 7.31
C PHE A 31 -23.07 -2.67 8.18
N ALA A 32 -23.04 -2.47 9.51
CA ALA A 32 -22.42 -3.43 10.44
C ALA A 32 -23.11 -4.81 10.39
N ASP A 33 -24.45 -4.84 10.36
CA ASP A 33 -25.22 -6.07 10.18
C ASP A 33 -24.89 -6.77 8.86
N TYR A 34 -24.81 -6.01 7.76
CA TYR A 34 -24.41 -6.54 6.46
C TYR A 34 -23.02 -7.21 6.52
N MET A 35 -22.03 -6.53 7.12
CA MET A 35 -20.66 -7.07 7.25
C MET A 35 -20.64 -8.38 8.06
N ALA A 36 -21.51 -8.49 9.07
CA ALA A 36 -21.58 -9.65 9.96
C ALA A 36 -22.32 -10.85 9.35
N ARG A 37 -23.40 -10.63 8.60
CA ARG A 37 -24.25 -11.74 8.10
C ARG A 37 -23.78 -12.34 6.78
N HIS A 38 -22.99 -11.62 5.99
CA HIS A 38 -22.55 -12.10 4.69
C HIS A 38 -21.27 -12.93 4.75
N LYS A 39 -21.21 -13.93 3.86
CA LYS A 39 -20.00 -14.72 3.66
C LYS A 39 -19.06 -14.00 2.70
N TRP A 40 -17.94 -13.55 3.23
CA TRP A 40 -16.81 -13.01 2.48
C TRP A 40 -15.84 -14.14 2.17
N SER A 41 -15.50 -14.38 0.90
CA SER A 41 -14.59 -15.48 0.55
C SER A 41 -13.64 -15.18 -0.59
N GLY A 42 -13.81 -14.08 -1.32
CA GLY A 42 -12.85 -13.68 -2.34
C GLY A 42 -11.64 -12.99 -1.71
N ASP A 43 -10.42 -13.43 -2.03
CA ASP A 43 -9.20 -12.81 -1.52
C ASP A 43 -9.15 -11.31 -1.83
N LYS A 44 -9.59 -10.92 -3.03
CA LYS A 44 -9.70 -9.50 -3.41
C LYS A 44 -10.67 -8.72 -2.51
N GLU A 45 -11.79 -9.32 -2.12
CA GLU A 45 -12.78 -8.69 -1.24
C GLU A 45 -12.17 -8.45 0.14
N LEU A 46 -11.50 -9.49 0.67
CA LEU A 46 -10.85 -9.48 1.97
C LEU A 46 -9.72 -8.43 2.03
N VAL A 47 -8.89 -8.37 0.98
CA VAL A 47 -7.87 -7.33 0.78
C VAL A 47 -8.49 -5.92 0.75
N GLN A 48 -9.57 -5.74 -0.01
CA GLN A 48 -10.25 -4.45 -0.13
C GLN A 48 -10.87 -3.98 1.19
N ILE A 49 -11.50 -4.90 1.94
CA ILE A 49 -12.03 -4.62 3.28
C ILE A 49 -10.90 -4.25 4.23
N HIS A 50 -9.77 -4.98 4.18
CA HIS A 50 -8.60 -4.69 5.03
C HIS A 50 -8.08 -3.26 4.79
N GLN A 51 -7.87 -2.90 3.52
CA GLN A 51 -7.39 -1.57 3.16
C GLN A 51 -8.42 -0.48 3.54
N TRP A 52 -9.71 -0.73 3.38
CA TRP A 52 -10.74 0.20 3.86
C TRP A 52 -10.73 0.36 5.38
N GLN A 53 -10.53 -0.73 6.13
CA GLN A 53 -10.42 -0.71 7.59
C GLN A 53 -9.22 0.12 8.05
N LEU A 54 -8.05 -0.07 7.43
CA LEU A 54 -6.87 0.75 7.69
C LEU A 54 -7.13 2.24 7.44
N TRP A 55 -7.97 2.56 6.45
CA TRP A 55 -8.40 3.94 6.20
C TRP A 55 -9.35 4.47 7.28
N CYS A 56 -10.35 3.69 7.72
CA CYS A 56 -11.18 4.06 8.87
C CYS A 56 -10.33 4.32 10.13
N GLU A 57 -9.29 3.53 10.37
CA GLU A 57 -8.33 3.73 11.46
C GLU A 57 -7.48 4.99 11.27
N GLU A 58 -6.92 5.16 10.07
CA GLU A 58 -6.13 6.34 9.65
C GLU A 58 -6.90 7.65 9.90
N ARG A 59 -8.20 7.64 9.60
CA ARG A 59 -9.10 8.80 9.74
C ARG A 59 -9.83 8.85 11.09
N ARG A 60 -9.58 7.89 11.99
CA ARG A 60 -10.24 7.75 13.30
C ARG A 60 -11.78 7.73 13.22
N MET A 61 -12.31 7.13 12.15
CA MET A 61 -13.75 7.04 11.88
C MET A 61 -14.41 5.99 12.77
N ALA A 62 -15.73 6.12 13.00
CA ALA A 62 -16.49 5.15 13.78
C ALA A 62 -16.65 3.81 13.03
N CYS A 63 -16.71 3.84 11.69
CA CYS A 63 -16.73 2.68 10.80
C CYS A 63 -15.65 1.63 11.07
N ARG A 64 -14.55 1.98 11.76
CA ARG A 64 -13.51 1.02 12.16
C ARG A 64 -14.02 -0.13 13.03
N THR A 65 -15.19 0.01 13.66
CA THR A 65 -15.79 -1.07 14.47
C THR A 65 -16.90 -1.82 13.74
N ALA A 66 -17.16 -1.51 12.47
CA ALA A 66 -18.24 -2.12 11.70
C ALA A 66 -17.92 -3.55 11.24
N VAL A 67 -16.63 -3.91 11.15
CA VAL A 67 -16.18 -5.23 10.69
C VAL A 67 -16.00 -6.16 11.90
N PRO A 68 -16.63 -7.35 11.93
CA PRO A 68 -16.42 -8.31 13.01
C PRO A 68 -14.96 -8.77 13.12
N GLY A 69 -14.50 -9.02 14.35
CA GLY A 69 -13.09 -9.43 14.62
C GLY A 69 -12.63 -10.65 13.81
N ALA A 70 -13.45 -11.70 13.74
CA ALA A 70 -13.12 -12.90 12.95
C ALA A 70 -13.00 -12.61 11.44
N LEU A 71 -13.71 -11.60 10.92
CA LEU A 71 -13.57 -11.16 9.54
C LEU A 71 -12.28 -10.34 9.37
N LEU A 72 -11.95 -9.46 10.30
CA LEU A 72 -10.69 -8.70 10.30
C LEU A 72 -9.45 -9.60 10.27
N GLU A 73 -9.44 -10.67 11.07
CA GLU A 73 -8.34 -11.65 11.06
C GLU A 73 -8.15 -12.30 9.69
N ARG A 74 -9.25 -12.66 9.04
CA ARG A 74 -9.24 -13.25 7.69
C ARG A 74 -8.83 -12.24 6.63
N CYS A 75 -9.27 -10.98 6.76
CA CYS A 75 -8.86 -9.88 5.91
C CYS A 75 -7.35 -9.64 5.99
N LEU A 76 -6.78 -9.57 7.19
CA LEU A 76 -5.34 -9.42 7.40
C LEU A 76 -4.55 -10.63 6.86
N ALA A 77 -5.05 -11.85 7.08
CA ALA A 77 -4.41 -13.06 6.57
C ALA A 77 -4.36 -13.07 5.03
N ALA A 78 -5.50 -12.82 4.37
CA ALA A 78 -5.58 -12.72 2.91
C ALA A 78 -4.68 -11.59 2.37
N PHE A 79 -4.61 -10.47 3.07
CA PHE A 79 -3.77 -9.33 2.69
C PHE A 79 -2.28 -9.69 2.68
N LYS A 80 -1.79 -10.36 3.73
CA LYS A 80 -0.40 -10.80 3.82
C LYS A 80 -0.02 -11.83 2.75
N THR A 81 -0.97 -12.61 2.25
CA THR A 81 -0.72 -13.61 1.21
C THR A 81 -0.90 -13.09 -0.22
N ALA A 82 -1.48 -11.90 -0.39
CA ALA A 82 -1.81 -11.36 -1.70
C ALA A 82 -0.57 -10.84 -2.47
N GLU A 83 0.53 -10.56 -1.78
CA GLU A 83 1.75 -10.10 -2.43
C GLU A 83 2.59 -11.24 -3.01
N THR A 84 3.11 -10.97 -4.20
CA THR A 84 3.96 -11.88 -4.97
C THR A 84 5.43 -11.65 -4.68
N ALA A 85 6.28 -12.64 -4.97
CA ALA A 85 7.74 -12.51 -4.86
C ALA A 85 8.28 -11.25 -5.58
N PRO A 86 9.42 -10.68 -5.12
CA PRO A 86 9.98 -9.45 -5.65
C PRO A 86 10.19 -9.50 -7.15
N SER A 87 9.67 -8.48 -7.83
CA SER A 87 9.83 -8.33 -9.27
C SER A 87 11.31 -8.16 -9.63
N ARG A 88 11.65 -8.41 -10.89
CA ARG A 88 13.01 -8.15 -11.40
C ARG A 88 13.42 -6.68 -11.18
N LEU A 89 12.48 -5.76 -11.39
CA LEU A 89 12.73 -4.33 -11.22
C LEU A 89 13.03 -3.97 -9.75
N GLN A 90 12.28 -4.55 -8.80
CA GLN A 90 12.53 -4.37 -7.36
C GLN A 90 13.95 -4.83 -6.98
N ARG A 91 14.38 -6.00 -7.47
CA ARG A 91 15.74 -6.50 -7.22
C ARG A 91 16.81 -5.57 -7.81
N GLN A 92 16.60 -5.07 -9.03
CA GLN A 92 17.55 -4.13 -9.66
C GLN A 92 17.65 -2.81 -8.90
N VAL A 93 16.52 -2.26 -8.43
CA VAL A 93 16.53 -1.05 -7.60
C VAL A 93 17.27 -1.32 -6.30
N ALA A 94 17.04 -2.45 -5.64
CA ALA A 94 17.75 -2.82 -4.40
C ALA A 94 19.27 -2.90 -4.61
N GLU A 95 19.72 -3.59 -5.67
CA GLU A 95 21.15 -3.69 -6.04
C GLU A 95 21.78 -2.32 -6.34
N SER A 96 21.02 -1.38 -6.90
CA SER A 96 21.52 -0.01 -7.13
C SER A 96 21.59 0.82 -5.85
N VAL A 97 20.65 0.62 -4.92
CA VAL A 97 20.72 1.24 -3.57
C VAL A 97 21.94 0.74 -2.80
N GLU A 98 22.27 -0.55 -2.89
CA GLU A 98 23.46 -1.13 -2.24
C GLU A 98 24.78 -0.56 -2.77
N ARG A 99 24.79 -0.02 -4.01
CA ARG A 99 25.97 0.52 -4.70
C ARG A 99 26.16 2.04 -4.58
N LEU A 100 25.31 2.74 -3.82
CA LEU A 100 25.37 4.19 -3.71
C LEU A 100 26.70 4.72 -3.14
N PRO A 101 27.21 5.88 -3.62
CA PRO A 101 28.60 6.33 -3.40
C PRO A 101 28.93 6.86 -1.99
N ASP A 102 27.95 7.23 -1.16
CA ASP A 102 28.17 7.72 0.22
C ASP A 102 28.40 6.56 1.22
N ALA A 103 29.60 5.95 1.14
CA ALA A 103 30.45 5.29 2.15
C ALA A 103 29.88 4.63 3.44
N GLY A 104 28.66 4.10 3.43
CA GLY A 104 28.22 3.06 4.36
C GLY A 104 27.60 1.91 3.57
N ARG A 105 27.73 0.66 4.04
CA ARG A 105 26.83 -0.39 3.56
C ARG A 105 25.43 0.03 3.99
N TYR A 106 24.62 0.49 3.04
CA TYR A 106 23.21 0.73 3.28
C TYR A 106 22.60 -0.60 3.72
N GLU A 107 21.95 -0.60 4.87
CA GLU A 107 21.17 -1.77 5.28
C GLU A 107 19.92 -1.80 4.40
N VAL A 108 19.98 -2.62 3.35
CA VAL A 108 18.88 -2.85 2.42
C VAL A 108 18.17 -4.13 2.83
N ARG A 109 16.87 -4.02 3.10
CA ARG A 109 15.99 -5.16 3.36
C ARG A 109 14.91 -5.20 2.30
N GLN A 110 14.63 -6.40 1.80
CA GLN A 110 13.53 -6.66 0.86
C GLN A 110 12.46 -7.48 1.59
N GLU A 111 11.23 -7.47 1.08
CA GLU A 111 10.10 -8.25 1.61
C GLU A 111 9.80 -7.97 3.10
N VAL A 112 9.88 -6.71 3.52
CA VAL A 112 9.58 -6.32 4.91
C VAL A 112 8.08 -6.14 5.06
N TYR A 113 7.45 -6.92 5.94
CA TYR A 113 6.03 -6.77 6.25
C TYR A 113 5.79 -5.86 7.45
N THR A 114 4.89 -4.89 7.29
CA THR A 114 4.36 -4.07 8.38
C THR A 114 3.43 -4.89 9.28
N SER A 115 3.20 -4.43 10.50
CA SER A 115 2.18 -5.01 11.40
C SER A 115 0.77 -4.95 10.79
N ALA A 116 0.50 -3.94 9.97
CA ALA A 116 -0.72 -3.77 9.19
C ALA A 116 -0.82 -4.70 7.96
N GLY A 117 0.21 -5.49 7.67
CA GLY A 117 0.21 -6.51 6.62
C GLY A 117 0.64 -6.04 5.23
N TYR A 118 0.92 -4.75 5.03
CA TYR A 118 1.59 -4.28 3.80
C TYR A 118 2.99 -4.88 3.73
N SER A 119 3.44 -5.30 2.55
CA SER A 119 4.87 -5.51 2.32
C SER A 119 5.48 -4.31 1.60
N LEU A 120 6.71 -4.02 2.01
CA LEU A 120 7.55 -2.94 1.54
C LEU A 120 8.53 -3.55 0.55
N ASP A 121 8.58 -2.99 -0.65
CA ASP A 121 9.42 -3.52 -1.71
C ASP A 121 10.89 -3.51 -1.29
N ILE A 122 11.36 -2.36 -0.79
CA ILE A 122 12.72 -2.16 -0.30
C ILE A 122 12.69 -1.20 0.89
N VAL A 123 13.42 -1.54 1.95
CA VAL A 123 13.68 -0.67 3.09
C VAL A 123 15.17 -0.35 3.14
N VAL A 124 15.51 0.93 3.23
CA VAL A 124 16.89 1.41 3.35
C VAL A 124 17.04 2.40 4.50
N VAL A 125 18.13 2.29 5.26
CA VAL A 125 18.53 3.34 6.22
C VAL A 125 19.43 4.34 5.50
N PHE A 126 18.87 5.47 5.06
CA PHE A 126 19.62 6.53 4.39
C PHE A 126 19.85 7.70 5.36
N ARG A 127 21.12 8.01 5.64
CA ARG A 127 21.53 9.08 6.59
C ARG A 127 20.84 8.98 7.96
N GLY A 128 20.68 7.76 8.45
CA GLY A 128 20.04 7.47 9.75
C GLY A 128 18.51 7.48 9.73
N ILE A 129 17.88 7.66 8.56
CA ILE A 129 16.42 7.62 8.41
C ILE A 129 16.03 6.39 7.62
N GLU A 130 15.09 5.62 8.17
CA GLU A 130 14.49 4.48 7.50
C GLU A 130 13.50 4.96 6.42
N VAL A 131 13.74 4.54 5.17
CA VAL A 131 12.94 4.90 4.00
C VAL A 131 12.40 3.62 3.36
N ALA A 132 11.09 3.58 3.13
CA ALA A 132 10.43 2.56 2.33
C ALA A 132 10.40 3.01 0.86
N ILE A 133 11.19 2.37 0.01
CA ILE A 133 11.16 2.60 -1.43
C ILE A 133 10.07 1.72 -2.02
N GLU A 134 9.12 2.33 -2.72
CA GLU A 134 8.04 1.65 -3.46
C GLU A 134 8.37 1.69 -4.95
N VAL A 135 8.56 0.53 -5.57
CA VAL A 135 9.01 0.41 -6.96
C VAL A 135 7.79 0.20 -7.86
N ASP A 136 7.43 1.25 -8.59
CA ASP A 136 6.20 1.27 -9.37
C ASP A 136 6.46 0.83 -10.82
N GLY A 137 6.08 -0.42 -11.11
CA GLY A 137 6.05 -0.95 -12.48
C GLY A 137 4.89 -0.40 -13.32
N PRO A 138 4.78 -0.74 -14.62
CA PRO A 138 3.74 -0.22 -15.51
C PRO A 138 2.30 -0.39 -15.01
N SER A 139 1.99 -1.48 -14.31
CA SER A 139 0.66 -1.75 -13.74
C SER A 139 0.25 -0.80 -12.61
N HIS A 140 1.20 -0.02 -12.07
CA HIS A 140 0.95 0.94 -11.00
C HIS A 140 0.42 2.28 -11.51
N PHE A 141 0.21 2.41 -12.82
CA PHE A 141 -0.24 3.64 -13.48
C PHE A 141 -1.49 3.44 -14.34
N LEU A 142 -2.23 4.51 -14.57
CA LEU A 142 -3.48 4.48 -15.34
C LEU A 142 -3.19 4.47 -16.84
N GLY A 143 -3.44 3.34 -17.50
CA GLY A 143 -3.29 3.20 -18.95
C GLY A 143 -1.86 3.49 -19.40
N TYR A 144 -1.69 4.46 -20.30
CA TYR A 144 -0.38 4.95 -20.78
C TYR A 144 0.02 6.30 -20.16
N SER A 145 -0.57 6.66 -19.02
CA SER A 145 -0.22 7.90 -18.31
C SER A 145 0.78 7.64 -17.19
N GLU A 146 1.40 8.70 -16.71
CA GLU A 146 2.27 8.68 -15.52
C GLU A 146 1.47 8.85 -14.21
N GLN A 147 0.12 8.81 -14.27
CA GLN A 147 -0.73 8.96 -13.09
C GLN A 147 -0.84 7.64 -12.33
N PRO A 148 -0.44 7.58 -11.04
CA PRO A 148 -0.56 6.35 -10.26
C PRO A 148 -2.02 5.89 -10.12
N THR A 149 -2.25 4.57 -10.04
CA THR A 149 -3.58 4.04 -9.75
C THR A 149 -4.04 4.44 -8.35
N GLY A 150 -5.34 4.36 -8.11
CA GLY A 150 -5.91 4.55 -6.78
C GLY A 150 -5.33 3.60 -5.71
N GLY A 151 -5.04 2.36 -6.08
CA GLY A 151 -4.40 1.39 -5.18
C GLY A 151 -2.97 1.79 -4.81
N THR A 152 -2.21 2.27 -5.79
CA THR A 152 -0.84 2.80 -5.57
C THR A 152 -0.86 3.99 -4.63
N LEU A 153 -1.76 4.96 -4.84
CA LEU A 153 -1.90 6.13 -3.97
C LEU A 153 -2.36 5.75 -2.56
N LEU A 154 -3.30 4.80 -2.45
CA LEU A 154 -3.79 4.31 -1.16
C LEU A 154 -2.66 3.63 -0.35
N LYS A 155 -1.86 2.75 -0.98
CA LYS A 155 -0.71 2.11 -0.32
C LYS A 155 0.26 3.15 0.23
N ARG A 156 0.71 4.10 -0.59
CA ARG A 156 1.65 5.16 -0.18
C ARG A 156 1.10 5.99 0.99
N ARG A 157 -0.18 6.35 0.93
CA ARG A 157 -0.84 7.13 1.99
C ARG A 157 -0.91 6.36 3.31
N GLN A 158 -1.32 5.09 3.26
CA GLN A 158 -1.42 4.26 4.46
C GLN A 158 -0.06 3.94 5.06
N LEU A 159 0.95 3.65 4.24
CA LEU A 159 2.33 3.50 4.71
C LEU A 159 2.83 4.77 5.40
N SER A 160 2.56 5.95 4.82
CA SER A 160 2.91 7.24 5.43
C SER A 160 2.20 7.44 6.77
N HIS A 161 0.91 7.09 6.87
CA HIS A 161 0.17 7.13 8.13
C HIS A 161 0.74 6.17 9.19
N LEU A 162 1.23 5.00 8.77
CA LEU A 162 1.91 4.03 9.62
C LEU A 162 3.33 4.47 10.05
N GLY A 163 3.75 5.68 9.66
CA GLY A 163 5.02 6.29 10.08
C GLY A 163 6.18 6.06 9.10
N TRP A 164 5.94 5.42 7.97
CA TRP A 164 7.00 5.19 6.97
C TRP A 164 7.28 6.45 6.16
N LYS A 165 8.56 6.73 5.95
CA LYS A 165 9.00 7.69 4.95
C LYS A 165 9.02 7.00 3.59
N VAL A 166 8.03 7.26 2.76
CA VAL A 166 7.84 6.53 1.49
C VAL A 166 8.51 7.26 0.33
N LEU A 167 9.33 6.55 -0.45
CA LEU A 167 9.91 7.01 -1.70
C LEU A 167 9.36 6.20 -2.89
N PRO A 168 8.43 6.76 -3.68
CA PRO A 168 8.05 6.14 -4.94
C PRO A 168 9.20 6.18 -5.95
N VAL A 169 9.39 5.11 -6.71
CA VAL A 169 10.35 5.00 -7.81
C VAL A 169 9.61 4.48 -9.04
N PRO A 170 9.17 5.39 -9.94
CA PRO A 170 8.55 4.99 -11.20
C PRO A 170 9.55 4.30 -12.13
N TYR A 171 9.12 3.21 -12.77
CA TYR A 171 10.00 2.41 -13.62
C TYR A 171 10.65 3.22 -14.75
N TRP A 172 9.91 4.14 -15.40
CA TRP A 172 10.45 4.91 -16.53
C TRP A 172 11.51 5.93 -16.11
N GLU A 173 11.39 6.51 -14.91
CA GLU A 173 12.41 7.43 -14.39
C GLU A 173 13.70 6.66 -14.07
N TYR A 174 13.56 5.48 -13.45
CA TYR A 174 14.68 4.64 -13.08
C TYR A 174 15.37 4.00 -14.30
N GLU A 175 14.61 3.36 -15.17
CA GLU A 175 15.13 2.70 -16.38
C GLU A 175 15.61 3.71 -17.44
N GLY A 176 15.01 4.91 -17.47
CA GLY A 176 15.39 5.99 -18.37
C GLY A 176 16.60 6.81 -17.90
N SER A 177 17.04 6.65 -16.65
CA SER A 177 18.24 7.34 -16.14
C SER A 177 19.51 6.75 -16.74
N SER A 178 20.43 7.63 -17.18
CA SER A 178 21.77 7.23 -17.61
C SER A 178 22.65 6.73 -16.45
N ASP A 179 22.30 7.14 -15.22
CA ASP A 179 22.96 6.75 -13.98
C ASP A 179 21.87 6.48 -12.92
N GLN A 180 21.61 5.19 -12.67
CA GLN A 180 20.56 4.73 -11.76
C GLN A 180 20.93 5.00 -10.30
N GLU A 181 22.21 4.88 -9.95
CA GLU A 181 22.70 5.17 -8.60
C GLU A 181 22.59 6.67 -8.30
N GLU A 182 23.01 7.54 -9.21
CA GLU A 182 22.87 9.00 -9.06
C GLU A 182 21.41 9.42 -8.97
N TYR A 183 20.53 8.83 -9.78
CA TYR A 183 19.08 9.07 -9.71
C TYR A 183 18.52 8.72 -8.32
N LEU A 184 18.77 7.50 -7.84
CA LEU A 184 18.30 7.05 -6.52
C LEU A 184 18.87 7.91 -5.39
N TYR A 185 20.17 8.25 -5.47
CA TYR A 185 20.82 9.11 -4.49
C TYR A 185 20.16 10.50 -4.41
N LYS A 186 19.88 11.13 -5.56
CA LYS A 186 19.18 12.42 -5.62
C LYS A 186 17.77 12.32 -5.05
N ARG A 187 17.03 11.26 -5.41
CA ARG A 187 15.67 11.02 -4.91
C ARG A 187 15.65 10.84 -3.38
N LEU A 188 16.52 9.99 -2.84
CA LEU A 188 16.68 9.78 -1.40
C LEU A 188 17.10 11.08 -0.69
N SER A 189 18.06 11.81 -1.24
CA SER A 189 18.53 13.09 -0.69
C SER A 189 17.47 14.18 -0.73
N SER A 190 16.58 14.21 -1.73
CA SER A 190 15.48 15.19 -1.78
C SER A 190 14.36 14.89 -0.79
N LEU A 191 14.26 13.64 -0.34
CA LEU A 191 13.23 13.21 0.60
C LEU A 191 13.59 13.56 2.04
N ILE A 192 14.89 13.63 2.36
CA ILE A 192 15.46 13.78 3.72
C ILE A 192 16.09 15.16 3.90
#